data_AF-A0A3D8P9A9-F1
#
_entry.id   AF-A0A3D8P9A9-F1
#
_cell.length_a   1.000
_cell.length_b   1.000
_cell.length_c   1.000
_cell.angle_alpha   90.00
_cell.angle_beta   90.00
_cell.angle_gamma   90.00
#
_symmetry.space_group_name_H-M   'P 1'
#
loop_
_entity.id
_entity.type
_entity.pdbx_description
1 polymer ?
#
loop_
_entity_poly.entity_id
_entity_poly.type
_entity_poly.pdbx_seq_one_letter_code
_entity_poly.pdbx_strand_id
1 'polypeptide(L)'
;MSVHDQEGFTQVDVSLSLLAHGSGICGARTRKGTPCKCRAMNGKTRCRFHGGCSTGPKTTEGRARIAIAQHHRWFAWRSHRASQAKGGCPHSERRHGQWPEVGGPDAPSVLKNNQGNQEP
;
A
#
# COMPACT_ATOMS: atom_id res chain seq x y z
N MET A 1 -17.43 6.52 48.14
CA MET A 1 -16.30 6.44 47.18
C MET A 1 -16.85 6.85 45.82
N SER A 2 -17.37 8.06 45.65
CA SER A 2 -16.65 9.32 45.43
C SER A 2 -15.55 9.19 44.37
N VAL A 3 -15.89 9.77 43.22
CA VAL A 3 -15.08 10.54 42.25
C VAL A 3 -13.91 9.85 41.54
N HIS A 4 -14.07 9.74 40.22
CA HIS A 4 -13.13 10.10 39.15
C HIS A 4 -14.00 10.12 37.87
N ASP A 5 -14.73 11.19 37.55
CA ASP A 5 -14.25 12.41 36.92
C ASP A 5 -13.00 12.19 36.06
N GLN A 6 -13.20 11.98 34.76
CA GLN A 6 -12.35 12.55 33.70
C GLN A 6 -13.25 12.92 32.52
N GLU A 7 -13.88 14.07 32.69
CA GLU A 7 -14.29 14.99 31.64
C GLU A 7 -13.17 15.20 30.59
N GLY A 8 -13.56 15.46 29.33
CA GLY A 8 -12.74 16.32 28.47
C GLY A 8 -12.15 15.74 27.19
N PHE A 9 -12.93 15.02 26.36
CA PHE A 9 -12.64 15.04 24.92
C PHE A 9 -13.26 16.33 24.35
N THR A 10 -12.59 17.46 24.56
CA THR A 10 -13.12 18.78 24.21
C THR A 10 -13.45 18.85 22.73
N GLN A 11 -14.70 19.17 22.44
CA GLN A 11 -15.37 19.30 21.14
C GLN A 11 -14.75 20.35 20.18
N VAL A 12 -13.59 20.93 20.51
CA VAL A 12 -12.93 22.01 19.76
C VAL A 12 -11.84 21.53 18.79
N ASP A 13 -11.47 20.24 18.77
CA ASP A 13 -10.47 19.70 17.82
C ASP A 13 -11.05 19.44 16.40
N VAL A 14 -12.35 19.17 16.33
CA VAL A 14 -13.07 18.85 15.09
C VAL A 14 -13.09 20.03 14.11
N SER A 15 -13.15 21.26 14.61
CA SER A 15 -13.23 22.47 13.77
C SER A 15 -11.89 22.89 13.16
N LEU A 16 -10.75 22.60 13.81
CA LEU A 16 -9.42 22.92 13.26
C LEU A 16 -9.03 21.97 12.12
N SER A 17 -9.57 20.74 12.15
CA SER A 17 -9.31 19.68 11.17
C SER A 17 -9.93 19.95 9.78
N LEU A 18 -11.02 20.72 9.71
CA LEU A 18 -11.69 21.07 8.46
C LEU A 18 -10.96 22.19 7.68
N LEU A 19 -10.21 23.05 8.36
CA LEU A 19 -9.52 24.20 7.76
C LEU A 19 -8.09 23.88 7.27
N ALA A 20 -7.53 22.72 7.64
CA ALA A 20 -6.15 22.33 7.31
C ALA A 20 -5.97 21.69 5.92
N HIS A 21 -7.06 21.43 5.18
CA HIS A 21 -7.02 20.77 3.87
C HIS A 21 -6.91 21.77 2.72
N GLY A 22 -5.77 22.46 2.61
CA GLY A 22 -5.67 23.53 1.63
C GLY A 22 -4.28 24.07 1.30
N SER A 23 -3.19 23.38 1.62
CA SER A 23 -1.92 23.75 0.99
C SER A 23 -2.05 23.41 -0.49
N GLY A 24 -2.22 24.41 -1.36
CA GLY A 24 -2.41 24.24 -2.82
C GLY A 24 -1.28 23.49 -3.55
N ILE A 25 -0.35 22.88 -2.82
CA ILE A 25 0.76 22.08 -3.30
C ILE A 25 0.83 20.78 -2.47
N CYS A 26 1.09 19.66 -3.14
CA CYS A 26 1.11 18.33 -2.55
C CYS A 26 2.23 18.07 -1.54
N GLY A 27 3.43 18.61 -1.79
CA GLY A 27 4.59 18.50 -0.88
C GLY A 27 5.12 17.07 -0.62
N ALA A 28 4.61 16.03 -1.27
CA ALA A 28 5.09 14.66 -1.06
C ALA A 28 6.53 14.50 -1.60
N ARG A 29 7.36 13.69 -0.93
CA ARG A 29 8.73 13.42 -1.38
C ARG A 29 8.70 12.63 -2.69
N THR A 30 9.26 13.21 -3.74
CA THR A 30 9.39 12.55 -5.03
C THR A 30 10.55 11.54 -5.02
N ARG A 31 10.64 10.70 -6.06
CA ARG A 31 11.79 9.80 -6.26
C ARG A 31 13.14 10.53 -6.29
N LYS A 32 13.17 11.80 -6.71
CA LYS A 32 14.35 12.66 -6.73
C LYS A 32 14.69 13.27 -5.35
N GLY A 33 13.91 12.97 -4.32
CA GLY A 33 14.09 13.51 -2.97
C GLY A 33 13.52 14.92 -2.76
N THR A 34 13.12 15.61 -3.82
CA THR A 34 12.52 16.96 -3.74
C THR A 34 11.02 16.90 -3.45
N PRO A 35 10.42 17.96 -2.86
CA PRO A 35 8.98 18.02 -2.59
C PRO A 35 8.17 18.15 -3.88
N CYS A 36 7.02 17.48 -3.92
CA CYS A 36 6.11 17.50 -5.06
C CYS A 36 5.49 18.88 -5.22
N LYS A 37 5.68 19.47 -6.41
CA LYS A 37 5.18 20.80 -6.79
C LYS A 37 3.75 20.76 -7.38
N CYS A 38 3.18 19.57 -7.60
CA CYS A 38 1.83 19.44 -8.14
C CYS A 38 0.77 19.98 -7.18
N ARG A 39 -0.34 20.50 -7.73
CA ARG A 39 -1.50 20.92 -6.95
C ARG A 39 -2.07 19.74 -6.15
N ALA A 40 -2.35 19.96 -4.87
CA ALA A 40 -3.15 19.03 -4.09
C ALA A 40 -4.59 18.98 -4.63
N MET A 41 -5.28 17.86 -4.42
CA MET A 41 -6.71 17.80 -4.76
C MET A 41 -7.53 18.62 -3.77
N ASN A 42 -8.67 19.15 -4.22
CA ASN A 42 -9.60 19.92 -3.39
C ASN A 42 -9.98 19.12 -2.14
N GLY A 43 -9.92 19.76 -0.97
CA GLY A 43 -10.21 19.11 0.31
C GLY A 43 -9.22 18.03 0.73
N LYS A 44 -8.04 17.95 0.09
CA LYS A 44 -6.99 16.97 0.40
C LYS A 44 -5.62 17.64 0.41
N THR A 45 -4.65 16.98 1.05
CA THR A 45 -3.27 17.50 1.16
C THR A 45 -2.32 16.95 0.08
N ARG A 46 -2.75 15.95 -0.71
CA ARG A 46 -1.92 15.28 -1.72
C ARG A 46 -2.50 15.38 -3.13
N CYS A 47 -1.63 15.32 -4.14
CA CYS A 47 -2.03 15.32 -5.56
C CYS A 47 -2.45 13.91 -6.03
N ARG A 48 -3.00 13.84 -7.24
CA ARG A 48 -3.39 12.58 -7.91
C ARG A 48 -2.31 11.48 -7.85
N PHE A 49 -1.05 11.86 -8.06
CA PHE A 49 0.07 10.90 -8.14
C PHE A 49 0.57 10.42 -6.77
N HIS A 50 0.29 11.16 -5.70
CA HIS A 50 0.74 10.84 -4.35
C HIS A 50 -0.42 10.48 -3.42
N GLY A 51 -1.45 9.83 -3.97
CA GLY A 51 -2.56 9.29 -3.18
C GLY A 51 -3.73 10.24 -2.94
N GLY A 52 -3.75 11.43 -3.55
CA GLY A 52 -4.91 12.33 -3.48
C GLY A 52 -6.20 11.71 -4.05
N CYS A 53 -6.10 10.83 -5.04
CA CYS A 53 -7.23 10.04 -5.52
C CYS A 53 -7.56 8.83 -4.65
N SER A 54 -6.65 8.42 -3.76
CA SER A 54 -6.90 7.25 -2.91
C SER A 54 -7.84 7.63 -1.79
N THR A 55 -8.86 6.81 -1.60
CA THR A 55 -9.85 6.98 -0.53
C THR A 55 -9.48 6.14 0.70
N GLY A 56 -8.57 5.17 0.54
CA GLY A 56 -8.27 4.18 1.56
C GLY A 56 -9.44 3.21 1.82
N PRO A 57 -9.21 2.16 2.64
CA PRO A 57 -10.24 1.21 3.03
C PRO A 57 -11.24 1.84 4.01
N LYS A 58 -12.50 1.97 3.59
CA LYS A 58 -13.58 2.47 4.46
C LYS A 58 -14.17 1.41 5.38
N THR A 59 -14.19 0.15 4.95
CA THR A 59 -14.83 -0.94 5.68
C THR A 59 -13.85 -1.70 6.59
N THR A 60 -14.39 -2.38 7.59
CA THR A 60 -13.67 -3.26 8.51
C THR A 60 -12.98 -4.40 7.77
N GLU A 61 -13.67 -5.03 6.82
CA GLU A 61 -13.16 -6.14 6.02
C GLU A 61 -12.04 -5.66 5.09
N GLY A 62 -12.17 -4.46 4.53
CA GLY A 62 -11.14 -3.84 3.70
C GLY A 62 -9.86 -3.56 4.49
N ARG A 63 -9.98 -3.07 5.73
CA ARG A 63 -8.83 -2.89 6.63
C ARG A 63 -8.18 -4.23 6.99
N ALA A 64 -8.98 -5.25 7.31
CA ALA A 64 -8.49 -6.59 7.62
C ALA A 64 -7.71 -7.21 6.45
N ARG A 65 -8.23 -7.11 5.21
CA ARG A 65 -7.54 -7.60 4.01
C ARG A 65 -6.18 -6.95 3.81
N ILE A 66 -6.09 -5.63 3.99
CA ILE A 66 -4.81 -4.89 3.88
C ILE A 66 -3.85 -5.29 4.99
N ALA A 67 -4.33 -5.47 6.23
CA ALA A 67 -3.50 -5.94 7.34
C ALA A 67 -2.89 -7.31 7.05
N ILE A 68 -3.71 -8.29 6.62
CA ILE A 68 -3.24 -9.63 6.24
C ILE A 68 -2.18 -9.54 5.13
N ALA A 69 -2.44 -8.78 4.06
CA ALA A 69 -1.48 -8.59 2.98
C ALA A 69 -0.15 -7.95 3.46
N GLN A 70 -0.23 -7.00 4.40
CA GLN A 70 0.95 -6.39 5.02
C GLN A 70 1.76 -7.42 5.80
N HIS A 71 1.11 -8.27 6.60
CA HIS A 71 1.76 -9.35 7.36
C HIS A 71 2.50 -10.32 6.43
N HIS A 72 1.86 -10.79 5.35
CA HIS A 72 2.51 -11.66 4.36
C HIS A 72 3.74 -11.00 3.73
N ARG A 73 3.64 -9.72 3.33
CA ARG A 73 4.77 -8.97 2.76
C ARG A 73 5.94 -8.87 3.75
N TRP A 74 5.67 -8.58 5.02
CA TRP A 74 6.70 -8.50 6.05
C TRP A 74 7.36 -9.84 6.32
N PHE A 75 6.58 -10.92 6.40
CA PHE A 75 7.09 -12.27 6.57
C PHE A 75 8.04 -12.63 5.41
N ALA A 76 7.60 -12.44 4.16
CA ALA A 76 8.42 -12.70 2.98
C ALA A 76 9.72 -11.86 2.96
N TRP A 77 9.65 -10.57 3.29
CA TRP A 77 10.84 -9.70 3.36
C TRP A 77 11.83 -10.16 4.43
N ARG A 78 11.36 -10.56 5.61
CA ARG A 78 12.22 -11.09 6.69
C ARG A 78 12.89 -12.40 6.28
N SER A 79 12.14 -13.32 5.68
CA SER A 79 12.68 -14.60 5.20
C SER A 79 13.74 -14.40 4.11
N HIS A 80 13.48 -13.51 3.15
CA HIS A 80 14.47 -13.15 2.11
C HIS A 80 15.73 -12.50 2.69
N ARG A 81 15.61 -11.66 3.73
CA ARG A 81 16.79 -11.10 4.40
C ARG A 81 17.55 -12.11 5.23
N ALA A 82 16.85 -13.04 5.89
CA ALA A 82 17.47 -14.13 6.64
C ALA A 82 18.24 -15.08 5.72
N SER A 83 17.71 -15.40 4.53
CA SER A 83 18.43 -16.21 3.54
C SER A 83 19.64 -15.48 2.97
N GLN A 84 19.53 -14.18 2.65
CA GLN A 84 20.68 -13.38 2.20
C GLN A 84 21.76 -13.19 3.27
N ALA A 85 21.40 -13.18 4.56
CA ALA A 85 22.38 -13.17 5.65
C ALA A 85 23.14 -14.51 5.76
N LYS A 86 22.56 -15.61 5.28
CA LYS A 86 23.17 -16.95 5.29
C LYS A 86 23.90 -17.31 3.99
N GLY A 87 23.84 -16.48 2.95
CA GLY A 87 24.52 -16.71 1.68
C GLY A 87 24.47 -15.45 0.84
N GLY A 88 25.64 -14.88 0.57
CA GLY A 88 25.81 -13.63 -0.17
C GLY A 88 25.11 -13.62 -1.53
N CYS A 89 24.97 -12.42 -2.08
CA CYS A 89 24.41 -12.14 -3.39
C CYS A 89 24.84 -13.16 -4.46
N PRO A 90 23.92 -13.95 -5.06
CA PRO A 90 24.22 -14.73 -6.26
C PRO A 90 24.21 -13.77 -7.46
N HIS A 91 25.07 -12.74 -7.43
CA HIS A 91 25.25 -11.85 -8.56
C HIS A 91 26.13 -12.50 -9.64
N SER A 92 26.91 -13.54 -9.32
CA SER A 92 27.84 -14.14 -10.28
C SER A 92 27.18 -14.94 -11.40
N GLU A 93 25.88 -15.25 -11.35
CA GLU A 93 25.23 -16.09 -12.38
C GLU A 93 23.93 -15.51 -12.93
N ARG A 94 23.73 -14.20 -12.80
CA ARG A 94 22.75 -13.49 -13.63
C ARG A 94 23.37 -13.29 -15.01
N ARG A 95 23.30 -14.31 -15.87
CA ARG A 95 23.46 -14.11 -17.31
C ARG A 95 22.37 -13.12 -17.75
N HIS A 96 22.80 -11.95 -18.20
CA HIS A 96 21.92 -10.99 -18.85
C HIS A 96 21.26 -11.68 -20.05
N GLY A 97 19.93 -11.86 -20.02
CA GLY A 97 19.16 -12.09 -21.25
C GLY A 97 18.39 -13.40 -21.47
N GLN A 98 18.17 -14.28 -20.48
CA GLN A 98 17.25 -15.41 -20.66
C GLN A 98 16.05 -15.29 -19.71
N TRP A 99 14.95 -14.73 -20.20
CA TRP A 99 13.64 -14.95 -19.57
C TRP A 99 13.26 -16.43 -19.81
N PRO A 100 12.85 -17.20 -18.78
CA PRO A 100 12.45 -18.58 -19.00
C PRO A 100 11.22 -18.61 -19.92
N GLU A 101 11.35 -19.30 -21.04
CA GLU A 101 10.22 -19.60 -21.91
C GLU A 101 9.19 -20.40 -21.10
N VAL A 102 7.94 -19.94 -21.13
CA VAL A 102 6.83 -20.49 -20.36
C VAL A 102 6.56 -21.95 -20.74
N GLY A 103 6.91 -22.90 -19.86
CA GLY A 103 6.60 -24.31 -20.12
C GLY A 103 7.27 -25.35 -19.22
N GLY A 104 7.40 -25.12 -17.91
CA GLY A 104 7.90 -26.13 -16.97
C GLY A 104 6.78 -27.07 -16.47
N PRO A 105 7.08 -28.36 -16.16
CA PRO A 105 6.08 -29.37 -15.77
C PRO A 105 5.42 -29.13 -14.40
N ASP A 106 6.01 -28.25 -13.57
CA ASP A 106 5.55 -27.99 -12.20
C ASP A 106 4.70 -26.72 -12.06
N ALA A 107 4.16 -26.19 -13.16
CA ALA A 107 3.28 -25.03 -13.11
C ALA A 107 1.98 -25.39 -12.35
N PRO A 108 1.59 -24.67 -11.28
CA PRO A 108 0.36 -24.96 -10.58
C PRO A 108 -0.82 -24.77 -11.55
N SER A 109 -1.65 -25.80 -11.68
CA SER A 109 -2.92 -25.77 -12.41
C SER A 109 -3.83 -24.69 -11.81
N VAL A 110 -3.70 -23.47 -12.31
CA VAL A 110 -4.73 -22.46 -12.16
C VAL A 110 -5.88 -22.94 -13.04
N LEU A 111 -6.87 -23.57 -12.40
CA LEU A 111 -8.14 -23.93 -13.02
C LEU A 111 -8.67 -22.74 -13.82
N LYS A 112 -8.75 -22.93 -15.13
CA LYS A 112 -9.45 -22.05 -16.06
C LYS A 112 -10.94 -22.29 -15.88
N ASN A 113 -11.59 -21.52 -15.01
CA ASN A 113 -13.05 -21.39 -15.01
C ASN A 113 -13.43 -20.03 -15.60
N ASN A 114 -13.31 -19.95 -16.94
CA ASN A 114 -13.97 -18.94 -17.76
C ASN A 114 -15.03 -19.64 -18.61
N GLN A 115 -16.16 -19.99 -18.00
CA GLN A 115 -17.37 -20.36 -18.73
C GLN A 115 -18.28 -19.13 -18.78
N GLY A 116 -17.98 -18.25 -19.74
CA GLY A 116 -18.91 -17.27 -20.26
C GLY A 116 -19.42 -17.73 -21.63
N ASN A 117 -20.73 -17.74 -21.79
CA ASN A 117 -21.52 -17.78 -23.04
C ASN A 117 -21.48 -19.03 -23.93
N GLN A 118 -22.61 -19.73 -23.94
CA GLN A 118 -23.27 -20.20 -25.15
C GLN A 118 -24.79 -20.08 -24.94
N GLU A 119 -25.39 -19.08 -25.59
CA GLU A 119 -26.84 -18.98 -25.82
C GLU A 119 -27.29 -20.10 -26.77
N PRO A 120 -28.57 -20.47 -26.74
CA PRO A 120 -29.48 -19.92 -27.76
C PRO A 120 -30.69 -19.18 -27.22
#